data_AF-F3G644-F1
#
_entry.id   AF-F3G644-F1
#
_cell.length_a   1.000
_cell.length_b   1.000
_cell.length_c   1.000
_cell.angle_alpha   90.00
_cell.angle_beta   90.00
_cell.angle_gamma   90.00
#
_symmetry.space_group_name_H-M   'P 1'
#
loop_
_entity.id
_entity.type
_entity.pdbx_description
1 polymer ?
#
loop_
_entity_poly.entity_id
_entity_poly.type
_entity_poly.pdbx_seq_one_letter_code
_entity_poly.pdbx_strand_id
1 'polypeptide(L)' 'QDGAVPWARWTPFTYPFNITGNPAANLPCGRSEAGLPIGLQVVGPRFADAQVLQFCAAVEAIAPWDQHLPPVSGQ' A
#
# COMPACT_ATOMS: atom_id res chain seq x y z
N GLN A 1 28.47 8.69 4.54
CA GLN A 1 28.04 8.92 3.15
C GLN A 1 26.59 9.40 3.22
N ASP A 2 26.40 10.70 3.40
CA ASP A 2 25.08 11.34 3.58
C ASP A 2 24.42 11.63 2.23
N GLY A 3 24.22 10.58 1.42
CA GLY A 3 23.71 10.70 0.05
C GLY A 3 22.19 10.49 -0.08
N ALA A 4 21.48 10.18 1.00
CA ALA A 4 20.04 9.96 0.94
C ALA A 4 19.28 11.26 1.19
N VAL A 5 18.41 11.63 0.25
CA VAL A 5 17.39 12.67 0.47
C VAL A 5 16.61 12.32 1.74
N PRO A 6 16.61 13.15 2.81
CA PRO A 6 16.09 12.75 4.12
C PRO A 6 14.64 12.26 4.12
N TRP A 7 13.80 12.81 3.22
CA TRP A 7 12.41 12.40 3.05
C TRP A 7 12.28 10.99 2.43
N ALA A 8 13.22 10.58 1.57
CA ALA A 8 13.19 9.28 0.90
C ALA A 8 13.39 8.12 1.87
N ARG A 9 14.04 8.37 3.02
CA ARG A 9 14.24 7.39 4.09
C ARG A 9 12.91 6.91 4.72
N TRP A 10 11.89 7.75 4.75
CA TRP A 10 10.59 7.44 5.33
C TRP A 10 9.59 6.88 4.31
N THR A 11 9.95 6.90 3.03
CA THR A 11 9.09 6.50 1.90
C THR A 11 9.80 5.55 0.94
N PRO A 12 10.73 4.66 1.38
CA PRO A 12 11.68 3.99 0.49
C PRO A 12 11.00 3.13 -0.58
N PHE A 13 9.80 2.65 -0.30
CA PHE A 13 9.01 1.82 -1.22
C PHE A 13 7.98 2.61 -2.04
N THR A 14 7.61 3.83 -1.64
CA THR A 14 6.54 4.59 -2.32
C THR A 14 7.08 5.64 -3.27
N TYR A 15 8.13 6.37 -2.88
CA TYR A 15 8.60 7.53 -3.64
C TYR A 15 9.07 7.23 -5.07
N PRO A 16 9.66 6.06 -5.42
CA PRO A 16 10.11 5.82 -6.79
C PRO A 16 8.96 5.97 -7.79
N PHE A 17 7.74 5.59 -7.40
CA PHE A 17 6.56 5.61 -8.26
C PHE A 17 5.95 7.00 -8.44
N ASN A 18 6.21 7.93 -7.50
CA ASN A 18 5.91 9.35 -7.71
C ASN A 18 6.75 9.95 -8.84
N ILE A 19 7.99 9.48 -8.99
CA ILE A 19 8.93 9.96 -10.01
C ILE A 19 8.65 9.31 -11.36
N THR A 20 8.41 7.99 -11.38
CA THR A 20 8.20 7.25 -12.63
C THR A 20 6.79 7.38 -13.19
N GLY A 21 5.81 7.75 -12.35
CA GLY A 21 4.41 7.87 -12.72
C GLY A 21 3.72 6.53 -13.00
N ASN A 22 4.21 5.45 -12.39
CA ASN A 22 3.53 4.15 -12.42
C ASN A 22 2.30 4.19 -11.49
N PRO A 23 1.18 3.56 -11.86
CA PRO A 23 0.06 3.38 -10.94
C PRO A 23 0.50 2.47 -9.80
N ALA A 24 0.21 2.91 -8.57
CA ALA A 24 0.48 2.17 -7.35
C ALA A 24 -0.72 2.26 -6.41
N ALA A 25 -1.11 1.12 -5.81
CA ALA A 25 -2.16 1.00 -4.82
C ALA A 25 -1.64 0.27 -3.58
N ASN A 26 -2.28 0.51 -2.42
CA ASN A 26 -1.93 -0.16 -1.17
C ASN A 26 -3.20 -0.69 -0.50
N LEU A 27 -3.18 -1.95 -0.09
CA LEU A 27 -4.29 -2.62 0.59
C LEU A 27 -3.82 -3.31 1.88
N PRO A 28 -4.67 -3.42 2.91
CA PRO A 28 -4.34 -4.21 4.09
C PRO A 28 -4.19 -5.69 3.70
N CYS A 29 -3.10 -6.33 4.14
CA CYS A 29 -2.84 -7.74 3.81
C CYS A 29 -2.57 -8.61 5.05
N GLY A 30 -2.65 -8.02 6.25
CA GLY A 30 -2.42 -8.74 7.49
C GLY A 30 -2.12 -7.81 8.65
N ARG A 31 -1.65 -8.41 9.75
CA ARG A 31 -1.25 -7.69 10.96
C ARG A 31 0.08 -8.22 11.48
N SER A 32 0.84 -7.37 12.15
CA SER A 32 2.00 -7.80 12.92
C SER A 32 1.58 -8.55 14.18
N GLU A 33 2.54 -9.18 14.86
CA GLU A 33 2.32 -9.82 16.17
C GLU A 33 1.80 -8.84 17.22
N ALA A 34 2.17 -7.56 17.12
CA ALA A 34 1.68 -6.48 17.97
C ALA A 34 0.27 -5.96 17.54
N GLY A 35 -0.37 -6.62 16.57
CA GLY A 35 -1.69 -6.26 16.08
C GLY A 35 -1.73 -4.98 15.23
N LEU A 36 -0.61 -4.49 14.70
CA LEU A 36 -0.58 -3.33 13.80
C LEU A 36 -0.87 -3.74 12.34
N PRO A 37 -1.59 -2.94 11.55
CA PRO A 37 -1.88 -3.27 10.16
C PRO A 37 -0.61 -3.32 9.30
N ILE A 38 -0.55 -4.29 8.38
CA ILE A 38 0.49 -4.42 7.36
C ILE A 38 -0.14 -4.16 5.99
N GLY A 39 0.52 -3.32 5.18
CA GLY A 39 0.10 -3.00 3.81
C GLY A 39 0.84 -3.82 2.76
N LEU A 40 0.13 -4.21 1.70
CA LEU A 40 0.69 -4.74 0.46
C LEU A 40 0.67 -3.62 -0.59
N GLN A 41 1.83 -3.25 -1.10
CA GLN A 41 1.95 -2.30 -2.20
C GLN A 41 1.94 -3.05 -3.54
N VAL A 42 1.05 -2.63 -4.44
CA VAL A 42 0.89 -3.18 -5.78
C VAL A 42 1.25 -2.11 -6.79
N VAL A 43 2.17 -2.40 -7.71
CA VAL A 43 2.59 -1.46 -8.76
C VAL A 43 2.43 -2.09 -10.12
N GLY A 44 1.80 -1.35 -11.04
CA GLY A 44 1.57 -1.78 -12.42
C GLY A 44 2.40 -1.02 -13.45
N PRO A 45 2.33 -1.43 -14.72
CA PRO A 45 2.83 -0.65 -15.85
C PRO A 45 2.17 0.73 -15.92
N ARG A 46 2.84 1.72 -16.51
CA ARG A 46 2.25 3.06 -16.70
C ARG A 46 0.92 2.97 -17.44
N PHE A 47 -0.06 3.75 -16.97
CA PHE A 47 -1.44 3.82 -17.51
C PHE A 47 -2.27 2.53 -17.38
N ALA A 48 -1.82 1.56 -16.58
CA ALA A 48 -2.51 0.30 -16.34
C ALA A 48 -3.28 0.28 -15.01
N ASP A 49 -3.88 1.41 -14.61
CA ASP A 49 -4.62 1.57 -13.36
C ASP A 49 -5.70 0.49 -13.15
N ALA A 50 -6.43 0.15 -14.22
CA ALA A 50 -7.44 -0.90 -14.20
C ALA A 50 -6.85 -2.26 -13.83
N GLN A 51 -5.65 -2.60 -14.30
CA GLN A 51 -4.99 -3.87 -13.97
C GLN A 51 -4.55 -3.90 -12.51
N VAL A 52 -4.03 -2.78 -11.99
CA VAL A 52 -3.67 -2.64 -10.56
C VAL A 52 -4.92 -2.84 -9.69
N LEU A 53 -6.02 -2.16 -10.02
CA LEU A 53 -7.28 -2.28 -9.28
C LEU A 53 -7.89 -3.68 -9.37
N GLN A 54 -7.83 -4.34 -10.54
CA GLN A 54 -8.27 -5.73 -10.69
C GLN A 54 -7.48 -6.68 -9.79
N PHE A 55 -6.16 -6.51 -9.71
CA PHE A 55 -5.34 -7.29 -8.79
C PHE A 55 -5.71 -7.03 -7.34
N CYS A 56 -5.87 -5.76 -6.94
CA CYS A 56 -6.28 -5.41 -5.59
C CYS A 56 -7.64 -6.02 -5.21
N ALA A 57 -8.62 -5.96 -6.11
CA ALA A 57 -9.94 -6.57 -5.92
C ALA A 57 -9.86 -8.09 -5.77
N ALA A 58 -8.99 -8.75 -6.54
CA ALA A 58 -8.77 -10.20 -6.40
C ALA A 58 -8.14 -10.54 -5.05
N VAL A 59 -7.19 -9.74 -4.56
CA VAL A 59 -6.60 -9.94 -3.23
C VAL A 59 -7.61 -9.69 -2.12
N GLU A 60 -8.42 -8.64 -2.23
CA GLU A 60 -9.50 -8.35 -1.28
C GLU A 60 -10.52 -9.50 -1.18
N ALA A 61 -10.86 -10.12 -2.31
CA ALA A 61 -11.80 -11.25 -2.35
C ALA A 61 -11.29 -12.50 -1.61
N ILE A 62 -9.97 -12.74 -1.59
CA ILE A 62 -9.37 -13.89 -0.90
C ILE A 62 -8.90 -13.56 0.52
N ALA A 63 -8.72 -12.28 0.84
CA ALA A 63 -8.27 -11.80 2.14
C ALA A 63 -9.03 -10.52 2.54
N PRO A 64 -10.31 -10.64 2.95
CA PRO A 64 -11.11 -9.49 3.42
C PRO A 64 -10.46 -8.82 4.64
N TRP A 65 -10.41 -7.48 4.63
CA TRP A 65 -9.75 -6.69 5.66
C TRP A 65 -10.71 -5.91 6.58
N ASP A 66 -11.97 -5.78 6.18
CA ASP A 66 -13.02 -4.99 6.83
C ASP A 66 -13.48 -5.56 8.19
N GLN A 67 -13.15 -6.82 8.48
CA GLN A 67 -13.39 -7.46 9.78
C GLN A 67 -12.60 -6.86 10.96
N HIS A 68 -11.60 -6.01 10.71
CA HIS A 68 -10.72 -5.45 11.74
C HIS A 68 -10.57 -3.93 11.68
N LEU A 69 -11.66 -3.25 11.32
CA LEU A 69 -11.72 -1.79 11.35
C LEU A 69 -11.54 -1.28 12.78
N PRO A 70 -10.63 -0.32 13.02
CA PRO A 70 -10.55 0.33 14.31
C PRO A 70 -11.86 1.11 14.57
N PRO A 71 -12.25 1.28 15.85
CA PRO A 71 -13.37 2.14 16.17
C PRO A 71 -13.13 3.55 15.62
N VAL A 72 -14.18 4.15 15.07
CA VAL A 72 -14.11 5.54 14.61
C VAL A 72 -13.92 6.42 15.84
N SER A 73 -12.78 7.11 15.92
CA SER A 73 -12.47 7.99 17.05
C SER A 73 -13.59 9.02 17.25
N GLY A 74 -14.30 8.95 18.38
CA GLY A 74 -15.41 9.86 18.72
C GLY A 74 -16.82 9.26 18.61
N GLN A 75 -16.95 7.96 18.39
CA GLN A 75 -18.19 7.18 18.56
C GLN A 75 -18.03 6.19 19.72
#